data_AF-A0A2E5SU88-F1
#
_entry.id   AF-A0A2E5SU88-F1
#
_cell.length_a   1.000
_cell.length_b   1.000
_cell.length_c   1.000
_cell.angle_alpha   90.00
_cell.angle_beta   90.00
_cell.angle_gamma   90.00
#
_symmetry.space_group_name_H-M   'P 1'
#
loop_
_entity.id
_entity.type
_entity.pdbx_description
1 polymer ?
#
loop_
_entity_poly.entity_id
_entity_poly.type
_entity_poly.pdbx_seq_one_letter_code
_entity_poly.pdbx_strand_id
1 'polypeptide(L)'
;MKSLFENIDFEPPESLKIKSLASLVENLPKSSKWMKILGSFSETEDFSRLEDFLISEYSSNYCFPKPDQIFRSLQLTPFENVRVVILGQDPYHGMGQADGLAFSVPNGVKTPPSLRNIIVEMGNDIGGELRSTDLSSLSAQGILLLNTCLTVRNSAPGSHRGKGWETLINSILTELNNGRNRICFVLWGKDAEILGGKLDAQKHKVFKSAHPSPLSAHRGFFGSKPFSNVNKALIELGFDEINWLM
;
A
#
# COMPACT_ATOMS: atom_id res chain seq x y z
N MET A 1 17.30 -26.75 -25.23
CA MET A 1 17.07 -27.08 -23.81
C MET A 1 15.88 -26.24 -23.31
N LYS A 2 14.67 -26.57 -23.78
CA LYS A 2 13.42 -25.97 -23.26
C LYS A 2 13.29 -26.45 -21.83
N SER A 3 13.23 -25.51 -20.88
CA SER A 3 13.57 -25.75 -19.48
C SER A 3 12.60 -26.75 -18.85
N LEU A 4 13.17 -27.69 -18.09
CA LEU A 4 12.53 -28.78 -17.33
C LEU A 4 11.60 -28.32 -16.20
N PHE A 5 11.04 -27.11 -16.26
CA PHE A 5 10.25 -26.50 -15.17
C PHE A 5 8.81 -26.12 -15.56
N GLU A 6 8.33 -26.51 -16.75
CA GLU A 6 6.98 -26.09 -17.19
C GLU A 6 5.82 -26.86 -16.57
N ASN A 7 6.02 -27.92 -15.77
CA ASN A 7 4.92 -28.64 -15.09
C ASN A 7 5.39 -29.31 -13.80
N ILE A 8 5.77 -28.53 -12.78
CA ILE A 8 5.60 -29.00 -11.40
C ILE A 8 4.35 -28.30 -10.91
N ASP A 9 3.29 -29.06 -10.63
CA ASP A 9 2.16 -28.59 -9.82
C ASP A 9 2.72 -28.20 -8.45
N PHE A 10 3.20 -26.96 -8.37
CA PHE A 10 3.84 -26.45 -7.16
C PHE A 10 2.74 -25.82 -6.33
N GLU A 11 2.05 -26.65 -5.55
CA GLU A 11 1.10 -26.18 -4.56
C GLU A 11 1.80 -25.23 -3.58
N PRO A 12 1.19 -24.07 -3.26
CA PRO A 12 1.69 -23.20 -2.21
C PRO A 12 1.81 -23.96 -0.88
N PRO A 13 2.89 -23.74 -0.11
CA PRO A 13 3.01 -24.33 1.23
C PRO A 13 1.86 -23.86 2.12
N GLU A 14 1.50 -24.69 3.09
CA GLU A 14 0.37 -24.43 4.01
C GLU A 14 0.48 -23.07 4.73
N SER A 15 1.68 -22.58 4.99
CA SER A 15 1.95 -21.27 5.60
C SER A 15 1.57 -20.07 4.72
N LEU A 16 1.37 -20.29 3.43
CA LEU A 16 0.90 -19.27 2.49
C LEU A 16 -0.59 -19.39 2.19
N LYS A 17 -1.29 -20.42 2.66
CA LYS A 17 -2.73 -20.57 2.42
C LYS A 17 -3.53 -19.67 3.37
N ILE A 18 -4.59 -19.06 2.85
CA ILE A 18 -5.57 -18.32 3.64
C ILE A 18 -6.67 -19.30 4.04
N LYS A 19 -6.91 -19.44 5.34
CA LYS A 19 -8.01 -20.25 5.89
C LYS A 19 -9.28 -19.44 6.12
N SER A 20 -9.09 -18.19 6.54
CA SER A 20 -10.15 -17.18 6.65
C SER A 20 -9.51 -15.80 6.69
N LEU A 21 -10.13 -14.82 6.03
CA LEU A 21 -9.76 -13.42 6.14
C LEU A 21 -9.96 -12.89 7.55
N ALA A 22 -10.95 -13.39 8.29
CA ALA A 22 -11.21 -12.97 9.67
C ALA A 22 -9.99 -13.19 10.56
N SER A 23 -9.29 -14.31 10.39
CA SER A 23 -8.06 -14.62 11.15
C SER A 23 -6.92 -13.63 10.88
N LEU A 24 -6.89 -13.01 9.70
CA LEU A 24 -5.86 -12.03 9.34
C LEU A 24 -6.08 -10.67 10.01
N VAL A 25 -7.33 -10.39 10.42
CA VAL A 25 -7.72 -9.15 11.13
C VAL A 25 -7.35 -9.22 12.61
N GLU A 26 -7.19 -10.42 13.19
CA GLU A 26 -6.87 -10.61 14.62
C GLU A 26 -5.52 -10.02 15.04
N ASN A 27 -4.60 -9.81 14.09
CA ASN A 27 -3.30 -9.21 14.33
C ASN A 27 -3.33 -7.68 14.45
N LEU A 28 -4.49 -7.05 14.23
CA LEU A 28 -4.63 -5.61 14.47
C LEU A 28 -4.83 -5.33 15.96
N PRO A 29 -4.36 -4.18 16.46
CA PRO A 29 -4.56 -3.81 17.86
C PRO A 29 -6.05 -3.84 18.23
N LYS A 30 -6.36 -4.64 19.27
CA LYS A 30 -7.71 -4.74 19.84
C LYS A 30 -8.18 -3.34 20.26
N SER A 31 -9.43 -2.99 19.95
CA SER A 31 -10.07 -1.67 20.05
C SER A 31 -9.67 -0.58 19.03
N SER A 32 -8.83 -0.85 18.03
CA SER A 32 -8.51 0.13 17.00
C SER A 32 -9.69 0.50 16.10
N LYS A 33 -9.73 1.74 15.59
CA LYS A 33 -10.69 2.15 14.56
C LYS A 33 -10.59 1.27 13.31
N TRP A 34 -9.39 0.75 12.98
CA TRP A 34 -9.20 -0.21 11.88
C TRP A 34 -10.04 -1.47 12.03
N MET A 35 -10.07 -2.08 13.22
CA MET A 35 -10.92 -3.26 13.43
C MET A 35 -12.40 -2.95 13.27
N LYS A 36 -12.86 -1.74 13.63
CA LYS A 36 -14.27 -1.36 13.40
C LYS A 36 -14.58 -1.30 11.91
N ILE A 37 -13.68 -0.71 11.12
CA ILE A 37 -13.82 -0.60 9.66
C ILE A 37 -13.84 -2.00 9.03
N LEU A 38 -12.90 -2.86 9.44
CA LEU A 38 -12.81 -4.23 8.93
C LEU A 38 -13.97 -5.11 9.40
N GLY A 39 -14.45 -4.91 10.63
CA GLY A 39 -15.64 -5.58 11.16
C GLY A 39 -16.88 -5.24 10.33
N SER A 40 -17.14 -3.96 10.09
CA SER A 40 -18.24 -3.54 9.21
C SER A 40 -18.06 -4.05 7.78
N PHE A 41 -16.84 -4.09 7.25
CA PHE A 41 -16.58 -4.67 5.93
C PHE A 41 -16.86 -6.18 5.91
N SER A 42 -16.55 -6.90 6.99
CA SER A 42 -16.75 -8.36 7.07
C SER A 42 -18.22 -8.80 7.02
N GLU A 43 -19.15 -7.88 7.25
CA GLU A 43 -20.60 -8.10 7.17
C GLU A 43 -21.16 -7.90 5.74
N THR A 44 -20.31 -7.52 4.77
CA THR A 44 -20.75 -7.23 3.39
C THR A 44 -20.64 -8.43 2.45
N GLU A 45 -21.49 -8.48 1.42
CA GLU A 45 -21.38 -9.50 0.35
C GLU A 45 -20.03 -9.45 -0.39
N ASP A 46 -19.47 -8.25 -0.54
CA ASP A 46 -18.17 -8.06 -1.18
C ASP A 46 -17.05 -8.73 -0.37
N PHE A 47 -17.14 -8.73 0.96
CA PHE A 47 -16.18 -9.45 1.79
C PHE A 47 -16.31 -10.96 1.61
N SER A 48 -17.51 -11.54 1.63
CA SER A 48 -17.69 -12.98 1.41
C SER A 48 -17.11 -13.41 0.05
N ARG A 49 -17.40 -12.66 -1.01
CA ARG A 49 -16.84 -12.92 -2.35
C ARG A 49 -15.32 -12.81 -2.38
N LEU A 50 -14.77 -11.80 -1.70
CA LEU A 50 -13.33 -11.60 -1.61
C LEU A 50 -12.65 -12.73 -0.82
N GLU A 51 -13.26 -13.17 0.29
CA GLU A 51 -12.74 -14.26 1.12
C GLU A 51 -12.69 -15.56 0.31
N ASP A 52 -13.79 -15.96 -0.31
CA ASP A 52 -13.85 -17.17 -1.16
C ASP A 52 -12.82 -17.12 -2.29
N PHE A 53 -12.71 -15.97 -2.95
CA PHE A 53 -11.72 -15.74 -4.01
C PHE A 53 -10.29 -15.93 -3.48
N LEU A 54 -9.95 -15.30 -2.35
CA LEU A 54 -8.60 -15.35 -1.81
C LEU A 54 -8.24 -16.73 -1.24
N ILE A 55 -9.17 -17.44 -0.61
CA ILE A 55 -8.97 -18.82 -0.16
C ILE A 55 -8.62 -19.69 -1.37
N SER A 56 -9.39 -19.59 -2.45
CA SER A 56 -9.15 -20.34 -3.69
C SER A 56 -7.81 -19.96 -4.34
N GLU A 57 -7.52 -18.66 -4.47
CA GLU A 57 -6.30 -18.15 -5.10
C GLU A 57 -5.04 -18.56 -4.34
N TYR A 58 -4.98 -18.34 -3.03
CA TYR A 58 -3.81 -18.67 -2.22
C TYR A 58 -3.66 -20.18 -2.00
N SER A 59 -4.71 -20.98 -2.22
CA SER A 59 -4.61 -22.46 -2.22
C SER A 59 -4.05 -23.01 -3.52
N SER A 60 -4.30 -22.33 -4.64
CA SER A 60 -3.99 -22.84 -5.98
C SER A 60 -2.80 -22.15 -6.66
N ASN A 61 -2.42 -20.95 -6.18
CA ASN A 61 -1.42 -20.11 -6.81
C ASN A 61 -0.49 -19.48 -5.76
N TYR A 62 0.72 -19.13 -6.20
CA TYR A 62 1.55 -18.20 -5.46
C TYR A 62 0.96 -16.81 -5.54
N CYS A 63 0.55 -16.28 -4.39
CA CYS A 63 0.05 -14.93 -4.22
C CYS A 63 0.89 -14.17 -3.20
N PHE A 64 0.87 -12.84 -3.31
CA PHE A 64 1.62 -11.93 -2.46
C PHE A 64 0.74 -10.79 -1.95
N PRO A 65 1.08 -10.19 -0.80
CA PRO A 65 2.14 -10.58 0.13
C PRO A 65 1.79 -11.89 0.87
N LYS A 66 2.58 -12.31 1.85
CA LYS A 66 2.17 -13.42 2.73
C LYS A 66 0.86 -13.07 3.44
N PRO A 67 0.01 -14.05 3.80
CA PRO A 67 -1.29 -13.78 4.43
C PRO A 67 -1.22 -12.85 5.65
N ASP A 68 -0.26 -13.06 6.55
CA ASP A 68 -0.03 -12.27 7.76
C ASP A 68 0.40 -10.82 7.47
N GLN A 69 0.85 -10.54 6.26
CA GLN A 69 1.30 -9.22 5.81
C GLN A 69 0.23 -8.44 5.03
N ILE A 70 -0.92 -9.03 4.68
CA ILE A 70 -1.96 -8.36 3.87
C ILE A 70 -2.42 -7.03 4.50
N PHE A 71 -2.54 -6.99 5.83
CA PHE A 71 -2.93 -5.79 6.57
C PHE A 71 -1.77 -5.08 7.27
N ARG A 72 -0.51 -5.36 6.90
CA ARG A 72 0.68 -4.81 7.59
C ARG A 72 0.69 -3.28 7.60
N SER A 73 0.22 -2.62 6.53
CA SER A 73 0.12 -1.15 6.48
C SER A 73 -0.74 -0.57 7.62
N LEU A 74 -1.86 -1.23 7.94
CA LEU A 74 -2.77 -0.86 9.02
C LEU A 74 -2.23 -1.25 10.40
N GLN A 75 -1.49 -2.37 10.49
CA GLN A 75 -0.82 -2.80 11.72
C GLN A 75 0.26 -1.79 12.15
N LEU A 76 1.05 -1.31 11.20
CA LEU A 76 2.16 -0.39 11.48
C LEU A 76 1.70 1.07 11.66
N THR A 77 0.54 1.44 11.11
CA THR A 77 0.06 2.82 11.15
C THR A 77 -1.34 2.87 11.79
N PRO A 78 -1.44 3.06 13.12
CA PRO A 78 -2.71 3.25 13.80
C PRO A 78 -3.52 4.40 13.17
N PHE A 79 -4.84 4.25 13.12
CA PHE A 79 -5.76 5.22 12.48
C PHE A 79 -5.56 6.65 12.99
N GLU A 80 -5.37 6.78 14.30
CA GLU A 80 -5.19 8.04 15.01
C GLU A 80 -3.82 8.67 14.78
N ASN A 81 -2.86 7.88 14.28
CA ASN A 81 -1.49 8.31 13.99
C ASN A 81 -1.28 8.65 12.52
N VAL A 82 -2.27 8.42 11.64
CA VAL A 82 -2.16 8.75 10.22
C VAL A 82 -1.99 10.26 10.04
N ARG A 83 -0.85 10.65 9.47
CA ARG A 83 -0.48 12.03 9.08
C ARG A 83 -0.36 12.17 7.57
N VAL A 84 0.14 11.11 6.92
CA VAL A 84 0.32 11.06 5.46
C VAL A 84 -0.26 9.75 4.93
N VAL A 85 -0.91 9.79 3.77
CA VAL A 85 -1.37 8.60 3.06
C VAL A 85 -0.73 8.60 1.68
N ILE A 86 -0.03 7.53 1.33
CA ILE A 86 0.54 7.32 0.00
C ILE A 86 -0.18 6.12 -0.62
N LEU A 87 -0.82 6.33 -1.77
CA LEU A 87 -1.56 5.28 -2.47
C LEU A 87 -0.70 4.59 -3.53
N GLY A 88 -0.56 3.27 -3.39
CA GLY A 88 -0.08 2.37 -4.43
C GLY A 88 -1.22 1.67 -5.15
N GLN A 89 -0.94 0.98 -6.26
CA GLN A 89 -1.96 0.27 -7.03
C GLN A 89 -2.21 -1.14 -6.48
N ASP A 90 -1.23 -2.02 -6.64
CA ASP A 90 -1.21 -3.41 -6.20
C ASP A 90 0.18 -3.78 -5.68
N PRO A 91 0.33 -4.86 -4.88
CA PRO A 91 1.63 -5.26 -4.37
C PRO A 91 2.58 -5.67 -5.50
N TYR A 92 3.88 -5.69 -5.21
CA TYR A 92 4.83 -6.27 -6.14
C TYR A 92 4.55 -7.77 -6.33
N HIS A 93 4.53 -8.19 -7.60
CA HIS A 93 4.12 -9.54 -8.01
C HIS A 93 5.28 -10.54 -8.11
N GLY A 94 6.50 -10.17 -7.71
CA GLY A 94 7.64 -11.07 -7.69
C GLY A 94 7.84 -11.72 -6.31
N MET A 95 8.37 -12.94 -6.31
CA MET A 95 8.61 -13.69 -5.08
C MET A 95 9.51 -12.92 -4.10
N GLY A 96 9.02 -12.79 -2.86
CA GLY A 96 9.74 -12.09 -1.78
C GLY A 96 9.74 -10.56 -1.90
N GLN A 97 9.07 -9.96 -2.89
CA GLN A 97 9.06 -8.51 -3.06
C GLN A 97 8.03 -7.81 -2.18
N ALA A 98 6.75 -8.20 -2.27
CA ALA A 98 5.71 -7.53 -1.51
C ALA A 98 5.76 -7.91 -0.03
N ASP A 99 5.71 -6.89 0.81
CA ASP A 99 5.79 -6.99 2.25
C ASP A 99 4.55 -6.40 2.96
N GLY A 100 3.48 -6.11 2.20
CA GLY A 100 2.24 -5.52 2.71
C GLY A 100 2.19 -3.99 2.74
N LEU A 101 3.25 -3.30 2.31
CA LEU A 101 3.30 -1.83 2.24
C LEU A 101 3.40 -1.36 0.78
N ALA A 102 2.70 -0.29 0.43
CA ALA A 102 2.82 0.31 -0.89
C ALA A 102 4.28 0.73 -1.17
N PHE A 103 4.79 0.36 -2.35
CA PHE A 103 6.15 0.65 -2.84
C PHE A 103 7.33 0.07 -2.05
N SER A 104 7.11 -0.53 -0.87
CA SER A 104 8.18 -1.13 -0.05
C SER A 104 8.61 -2.50 -0.59
N VAL A 105 9.88 -2.84 -0.38
CA VAL A 105 10.37 -4.23 -0.50
C VAL A 105 11.37 -4.53 0.61
N PRO A 106 11.47 -5.78 1.10
CA PRO A 106 12.47 -6.14 2.10
C PRO A 106 13.89 -5.81 1.65
N ASN A 107 14.75 -5.43 2.59
CA ASN A 107 16.16 -5.16 2.30
C ASN A 107 16.85 -6.38 1.68
N GLY A 108 17.72 -6.15 0.70
CA GLY A 108 18.41 -7.19 -0.07
C GLY A 108 17.61 -7.75 -1.25
N VAL A 109 16.33 -7.40 -1.38
CA VAL A 109 15.54 -7.72 -2.58
C VAL A 109 15.86 -6.71 -3.69
N LYS A 110 15.89 -7.18 -4.94
CA LYS A 110 16.09 -6.31 -6.11
C LYS A 110 15.03 -5.21 -6.14
N THR A 111 15.47 -3.96 -5.96
CA THR A 111 14.61 -2.77 -5.93
C THR A 111 13.77 -2.67 -7.21
N PRO A 112 12.43 -2.69 -7.12
CA PRO A 112 11.57 -2.56 -8.29
C PRO A 112 11.71 -1.19 -8.98
N PRO A 113 11.39 -1.09 -10.28
CA PRO A 113 11.60 0.16 -11.04
C PRO A 113 10.89 1.39 -10.45
N SER A 114 9.65 1.24 -9.98
CA SER A 114 8.92 2.35 -9.36
C SER A 114 9.56 2.82 -8.06
N LEU A 115 10.01 1.89 -7.20
CA LEU A 115 10.72 2.25 -5.96
C LEU A 115 12.07 2.91 -6.27
N ARG A 116 12.81 2.45 -7.28
CA ARG A 116 14.05 3.14 -7.70
C ARG A 116 13.78 4.60 -8.09
N ASN A 117 12.70 4.86 -8.82
CA ASN A 117 12.34 6.23 -9.19
C ASN A 117 11.92 7.06 -7.97
N ILE A 118 11.18 6.47 -7.02
CA ILE A 118 10.86 7.11 -5.74
C ILE A 118 12.13 7.49 -4.99
N ILE A 119 13.11 6.59 -4.90
CA ILE A 119 14.40 6.84 -4.24
C ILE A 119 15.17 7.98 -4.92
N VAL A 120 15.22 7.97 -6.26
CA VAL A 120 15.89 9.02 -7.03
C VAL A 120 15.24 10.38 -6.81
N GLU A 121 13.90 10.47 -6.90
CA GLU A 121 13.19 11.72 -6.63
C GLU A 121 13.37 12.17 -5.18
N MET A 122 13.33 11.23 -4.23
CA MET A 122 13.56 11.51 -2.82
C MET A 122 14.96 12.11 -2.61
N GLY A 123 16.02 11.47 -3.11
CA GLY A 123 17.38 12.02 -3.03
C GLY A 123 17.53 13.41 -3.66
N ASN A 124 16.86 13.65 -4.81
CA ASN A 124 16.87 14.95 -5.48
C ASN A 124 16.07 16.03 -4.74
N ASP A 125 15.01 15.66 -4.04
CA ASP A 125 14.08 16.57 -3.38
C ASP A 125 14.59 17.04 -2.01
N ILE A 126 14.96 16.09 -1.15
CA ILE A 126 15.36 16.37 0.25
C ILE A 126 16.87 16.32 0.48
N GLY A 127 17.64 15.77 -0.46
CA GLY A 127 19.09 15.63 -0.36
C GLY A 127 19.53 14.46 0.51
N GLY A 128 20.28 13.52 -0.06
CA GLY A 128 20.85 12.37 0.64
C GLY A 128 20.46 11.03 0.00
N GLU A 129 20.80 9.93 0.67
CA GLU A 129 20.55 8.58 0.19
C GLU A 129 19.60 7.84 1.13
N LEU A 130 18.65 7.09 0.55
CA LEU A 130 17.76 6.23 1.32
C LEU A 130 18.55 5.06 1.90
N ARG A 131 18.37 4.81 3.19
CA ARG A 131 19.12 3.77 3.92
C ARG A 131 18.50 2.38 3.79
N SER A 132 17.21 2.29 3.52
CA SER A 132 16.44 1.04 3.52
C SER A 132 15.41 1.00 2.39
N THR A 133 15.31 -0.11 1.68
CA THR A 133 14.20 -0.33 0.73
C THR A 133 12.93 -0.83 1.42
N ASP A 134 13.06 -1.33 2.66
CA ASP A 134 11.93 -1.56 3.56
C ASP A 134 11.51 -0.21 4.13
N LEU A 135 10.31 0.23 3.77
CA LEU A 135 9.75 1.54 4.12
C LEU A 135 8.95 1.52 5.44
N SER A 136 9.03 0.46 6.23
CA SER A 136 8.29 0.34 7.51
C SER A 136 8.66 1.44 8.53
N SER A 137 9.88 1.98 8.45
CA SER A 137 10.32 3.13 9.26
C SER A 137 9.49 4.39 9.00
N LEU A 138 8.94 4.56 7.79
CA LEU A 138 8.03 5.64 7.44
C LEU A 138 6.65 5.45 8.09
N SER A 139 6.17 4.21 8.17
CA SER A 139 4.89 3.91 8.83
C SER A 139 4.92 4.22 10.33
N ALA A 140 6.04 4.00 11.00
CA ALA A 140 6.23 4.43 12.39
C ALA A 140 6.11 5.95 12.59
N GLN A 141 6.32 6.74 11.53
CA GLN A 141 6.12 8.19 11.51
C GLN A 141 4.70 8.60 11.07
N GLY A 142 3.73 7.67 11.02
CA GLY A 142 2.35 8.01 10.65
C GLY A 142 2.11 8.07 9.14
N ILE A 143 2.96 7.46 8.33
CA ILE A 143 2.75 7.29 6.88
C ILE A 143 2.03 5.98 6.61
N LEU A 144 0.76 6.08 6.21
CA LEU A 144 -0.01 4.95 5.74
C LEU A 144 0.35 4.64 4.28
N LEU A 145 1.15 3.59 4.09
CA LEU A 145 1.57 3.06 2.78
C LEU A 145 0.54 2.03 2.28
N LEU A 146 -0.50 2.49 1.59
CA LEU A 146 -1.69 1.69 1.29
C LEU A 146 -1.82 1.39 -0.21
N ASN A 147 -1.86 0.12 -0.59
CA ASN A 147 -2.25 -0.25 -1.95
C ASN A 147 -3.77 -0.25 -2.11
N THR A 148 -4.26 0.06 -3.32
CA THR A 148 -5.69 0.02 -3.64
C THR A 148 -6.23 -1.39 -3.90
N CYS A 149 -5.33 -2.34 -4.14
CA CYS A 149 -5.55 -3.77 -4.13
C CYS A 149 -4.50 -4.38 -3.20
N LEU A 150 -4.90 -5.21 -2.23
CA LEU A 150 -3.96 -5.66 -1.17
C LEU A 150 -3.23 -6.97 -1.50
N THR A 151 -3.58 -7.63 -2.60
CA THR A 151 -2.97 -8.91 -2.99
C THR A 151 -2.76 -8.97 -4.49
N VAL A 152 -1.85 -9.84 -4.93
CA VAL A 152 -1.58 -10.09 -6.35
C VAL A 152 -1.10 -11.52 -6.55
N ARG A 153 -1.32 -12.08 -7.74
CA ARG A 153 -0.76 -13.38 -8.12
C ARG A 153 0.66 -13.19 -8.66
N ASN A 154 1.54 -14.14 -8.37
CA ASN A 154 2.91 -14.14 -8.86
C ASN A 154 2.97 -13.93 -10.37
N SER A 155 3.83 -13.00 -10.80
CA SER A 155 4.03 -12.64 -12.21
C SER A 155 2.79 -12.17 -12.98
N ALA A 156 1.71 -11.78 -12.29
CA ALA A 156 0.47 -11.31 -12.91
C ALA A 156 0.02 -9.96 -12.32
N PRO A 157 0.61 -8.83 -12.76
CA PRO A 157 0.23 -7.49 -12.29
C PRO A 157 -1.28 -7.25 -12.41
N GLY A 158 -1.89 -6.71 -11.35
CA GLY A 158 -3.31 -6.39 -11.34
C GLY A 158 -4.27 -7.59 -11.36
N SER A 159 -3.80 -8.83 -11.18
CA SER A 159 -4.63 -10.04 -11.27
C SER A 159 -5.82 -10.07 -10.29
N HIS A 160 -5.72 -9.38 -9.16
CA HIS A 160 -6.76 -9.33 -8.13
C HIS A 160 -7.54 -7.99 -8.11
N ARG A 161 -7.39 -7.16 -9.15
CA ARG A 161 -8.23 -5.96 -9.32
C ARG A 161 -9.67 -6.37 -9.64
N GLY A 162 -10.62 -5.62 -9.10
CA GLY A 162 -12.06 -5.87 -9.26
C GLY A 162 -12.56 -7.10 -8.50
N LYS A 163 -11.82 -7.57 -7.50
CA LYS A 163 -12.16 -8.76 -6.70
C LYS A 163 -12.75 -8.43 -5.34
N GLY A 164 -12.90 -7.15 -4.99
CA GLY A 164 -13.57 -6.69 -3.77
C GLY A 164 -12.70 -5.85 -2.84
N TRP A 165 -11.37 -5.77 -3.08
CA TRP A 165 -10.48 -4.91 -2.30
C TRP A 165 -10.89 -3.43 -2.37
N GLU A 166 -11.41 -3.00 -3.52
CA GLU A 166 -11.83 -1.63 -3.77
C GLU A 166 -12.89 -1.15 -2.75
N THR A 167 -13.81 -2.02 -2.33
CA THR A 167 -14.83 -1.69 -1.33
C THR A 167 -14.19 -1.37 0.01
N LEU A 168 -13.26 -2.21 0.48
CA LEU A 168 -12.52 -1.95 1.72
C LEU A 168 -11.70 -0.66 1.64
N ILE A 169 -10.95 -0.46 0.55
CA ILE A 169 -10.11 0.73 0.38
C ILE A 169 -10.96 2.01 0.35
N ASN A 170 -12.11 1.99 -0.32
CA ASN A 170 -13.04 3.11 -0.28
C ASN A 170 -13.54 3.39 1.15
N SER A 171 -13.86 2.35 1.93
CA SER A 171 -14.27 2.50 3.34
C SER A 171 -13.16 3.11 4.20
N ILE A 172 -11.91 2.64 4.05
CA ILE A 172 -10.74 3.19 4.74
C ILE A 172 -10.56 4.68 4.41
N LEU A 173 -10.59 5.04 3.13
CA LEU A 173 -10.42 6.43 2.70
C LEU A 173 -11.57 7.32 3.17
N THR A 174 -12.81 6.81 3.15
CA THR A 174 -13.99 7.53 3.65
C THR A 174 -13.87 7.81 5.14
N GLU A 175 -13.45 6.83 5.91
CA GLU A 175 -13.29 6.97 7.36
C GLU A 175 -12.13 7.88 7.74
N LEU A 176 -11.02 7.86 6.99
CA LEU A 176 -9.96 8.85 7.14
C LEU A 176 -10.47 10.26 6.81
N ASN A 177 -11.21 10.42 5.72
CA ASN A 177 -11.74 11.71 5.27
C ASN A 177 -12.75 12.32 6.27
N ASN A 178 -13.55 11.48 6.92
CA ASN A 178 -14.58 11.91 7.85
C ASN A 178 -14.09 12.02 9.31
N GLY A 179 -13.28 11.05 9.73
CA GLY A 179 -12.86 10.87 11.13
C GLY A 179 -11.50 11.48 11.48
N ARG A 180 -10.75 11.99 10.49
CA ARG A 180 -9.47 12.66 10.71
C ARG A 180 -9.50 14.04 10.05
N ASN A 181 -8.54 14.88 10.45
CA ASN A 181 -8.31 16.19 9.86
C ASN A 181 -6.81 16.35 9.60
N ARG A 182 -6.44 17.25 8.70
CA ARG A 182 -5.04 17.64 8.46
C ARG A 182 -4.12 16.52 7.98
N ILE A 183 -4.67 15.53 7.27
CA ILE A 183 -3.90 14.50 6.56
C ILE A 183 -3.35 15.07 5.24
N CYS A 184 -2.10 14.71 4.92
CA CYS A 184 -1.50 14.89 3.61
C CYS A 184 -1.72 13.63 2.75
N PHE A 185 -2.47 13.73 1.66
CA PHE A 185 -2.66 12.64 0.70
C PHE A 185 -1.74 12.82 -0.49
N VAL A 186 -0.94 11.80 -0.79
CA VAL A 186 -0.01 11.75 -1.92
C VAL A 186 -0.55 10.76 -2.94
N LEU A 187 -0.96 11.30 -4.09
CA LEU A 187 -1.69 10.60 -5.13
C LEU A 187 -0.85 10.57 -6.40
N TRP A 188 -0.19 9.43 -6.64
CA TRP A 188 0.66 9.25 -7.80
C TRP A 188 -0.08 8.52 -8.91
N GLY A 189 -0.38 9.24 -9.99
CA GLY A 189 -1.07 8.70 -11.16
C GLY A 189 -2.60 8.72 -11.07
N LYS A 190 -3.21 8.46 -12.22
CA LYS A 190 -4.64 8.68 -12.46
C LYS A 190 -5.56 7.89 -11.50
N ASP A 191 -5.23 6.64 -11.19
CA ASP A 191 -6.09 5.81 -10.33
C ASP A 191 -6.14 6.37 -8.90
N ALA A 192 -4.98 6.76 -8.35
CA ALA A 192 -4.91 7.40 -7.04
C ALA A 192 -5.61 8.77 -7.05
N GLU A 193 -5.47 9.55 -8.12
CA GLU A 193 -6.15 10.84 -8.28
C GLU A 193 -7.68 10.70 -8.31
N ILE A 194 -8.21 9.69 -9.01
CA ILE A 194 -9.65 9.41 -9.07
C ILE A 194 -10.18 9.08 -7.68
N LEU A 195 -9.51 8.19 -6.93
CA LEU A 195 -9.89 7.85 -5.57
C LEU A 195 -9.83 9.06 -4.63
N GLY A 196 -8.78 9.87 -4.77
CA GLY A 196 -8.63 11.10 -3.99
C GLY A 196 -9.58 12.23 -4.37
N GLY A 197 -10.33 12.11 -5.46
CA GLY A 197 -11.32 13.11 -5.88
C GLY A 197 -12.49 13.29 -4.90
N LYS A 198 -12.68 12.34 -3.98
CA LYS A 198 -13.72 12.38 -2.93
C LYS A 198 -13.25 13.00 -1.62
N LEU A 199 -11.97 13.37 -1.51
CA LEU A 199 -11.39 13.92 -0.29
C LEU A 199 -11.80 15.38 -0.07
N ASP A 200 -12.05 15.74 1.18
CA ASP A 200 -12.36 17.11 1.60
C ASP A 200 -11.08 17.95 1.59
N ALA A 201 -10.91 18.74 0.52
CA ALA A 201 -9.76 19.61 0.33
C ALA A 201 -9.69 20.79 1.31
N GLN A 202 -10.76 21.07 2.09
CA GLN A 202 -10.70 22.05 3.17
C GLN A 202 -10.06 21.46 4.44
N LYS A 203 -10.23 20.14 4.65
CA LYS A 203 -9.67 19.43 5.82
C LYS A 203 -8.27 18.87 5.57
N HIS A 204 -7.94 18.58 4.31
CA HIS A 204 -6.76 17.81 3.95
C HIS A 204 -5.91 18.51 2.89
N LYS A 205 -4.63 18.15 2.83
CA LYS A 205 -3.73 18.57 1.75
C LYS A 205 -3.59 17.44 0.75
N VAL A 206 -3.67 17.74 -0.54
CA VAL A 206 -3.60 16.74 -1.61
C VAL A 206 -2.46 17.09 -2.57
N PHE A 207 -1.53 16.17 -2.73
CA PHE A 207 -0.38 16.27 -3.63
C PHE A 207 -0.57 15.28 -4.76
N LYS A 208 -0.52 15.76 -6.00
CA LYS A 208 -0.73 14.95 -7.20
C LYS A 208 0.48 15.04 -8.10
N SER A 209 0.84 13.92 -8.72
CA SER A 209 1.87 13.87 -9.75
C SER A 209 1.65 12.66 -10.65
N ALA A 210 2.43 12.55 -11.72
CA ALA A 210 2.47 11.30 -12.49
C ALA A 210 2.93 10.12 -11.60
N HIS A 211 2.60 8.90 -12.01
CA HIS A 211 3.02 7.69 -11.28
C HIS A 211 4.55 7.48 -11.40
N PRO A 212 5.24 6.97 -10.36
CA PRO A 212 6.69 6.71 -10.39
C PRO A 212 7.12 5.55 -11.31
N SER A 213 6.19 4.91 -12.02
CA SER A 213 6.52 3.85 -12.99
C SER A 213 7.41 4.40 -14.10
N PRO A 214 8.35 3.61 -14.66
CA PRO A 214 9.13 4.01 -15.83
C PRO A 214 8.26 4.51 -17.00
N LEU A 215 7.03 4.01 -17.11
CA LEU A 215 6.09 4.42 -18.15
C LEU A 215 5.68 5.89 -18.04
N SER A 216 5.76 6.53 -16.87
CA SER A 216 5.21 7.87 -16.61
C SER A 216 6.10 8.80 -15.80
N ALA A 217 7.19 8.31 -15.20
CA ALA A 217 7.97 9.09 -14.23
C ALA A 217 8.53 10.40 -14.82
N HIS A 218 9.04 10.35 -16.05
CA HIS A 218 9.55 11.52 -16.77
C HIS A 218 8.46 12.49 -17.24
N ARG A 219 7.18 12.10 -17.17
CA ARG A 219 6.04 12.96 -17.56
C ARG A 219 5.46 13.76 -16.39
N GLY A 220 6.12 13.78 -15.23
CA GLY A 220 5.73 14.64 -14.12
C GLY A 220 5.84 14.04 -12.72
N PHE A 221 6.49 12.89 -12.54
CA PHE A 221 6.87 12.43 -11.20
C PHE A 221 8.20 13.07 -10.80
N PHE A 222 9.21 12.97 -11.67
CA PHE A 222 10.49 13.60 -11.43
C PHE A 222 10.37 15.13 -11.42
N GLY A 223 10.96 15.77 -10.41
CA GLY A 223 10.86 17.21 -10.16
C GLY A 223 9.54 17.65 -9.51
N SER A 224 8.63 16.72 -9.18
CA SER A 224 7.39 17.06 -8.47
C SER A 224 7.62 17.39 -6.98
N LYS A 225 8.78 17.00 -6.44
CA LYS A 225 9.21 17.30 -5.08
C LYS A 225 8.17 16.95 -4.01
N PRO A 226 7.61 15.72 -4.02
CA PRO A 226 6.48 15.41 -3.16
C PRO A 226 6.88 15.35 -1.68
N PHE A 227 8.13 15.05 -1.35
CA PHE A 227 8.58 14.82 0.03
C PHE A 227 8.78 16.13 0.78
N SER A 228 9.49 17.10 0.18
CA SER A 228 9.67 18.43 0.77
C SER A 228 8.35 19.20 0.85
N ASN A 229 7.48 19.07 -0.17
CA ASN A 229 6.15 19.67 -0.17
C ASN A 229 5.26 19.09 0.95
N VAL A 230 5.30 17.78 1.19
CA VAL A 230 4.60 17.15 2.31
C VAL A 230 5.14 17.65 3.65
N ASN A 231 6.46 17.70 3.84
CA ASN A 231 7.05 18.21 5.08
C ASN A 231 6.66 19.66 5.36
N LYS A 232 6.71 20.53 4.34
CA LYS A 232 6.25 21.92 4.44
C LYS A 232 4.79 21.99 4.90
N ALA A 233 3.90 21.18 4.30
CA ALA A 233 2.51 21.15 4.70
C ALA A 233 2.29 20.60 6.11
N LEU A 234 3.06 19.60 6.54
CA LEU A 234 3.01 19.10 7.91
C LEU A 234 3.36 20.20 8.92
N ILE A 235 4.41 20.99 8.66
CA ILE A 235 4.78 22.15 9.49
C ILE A 235 3.63 23.16 9.55
N GLU A 236 3.04 23.53 8.40
CA GLU A 236 1.89 24.44 8.34
C GLU A 236 0.68 23.93 9.14
N LEU A 237 0.53 22.62 9.26
CA LEU A 237 -0.56 21.96 9.99
C LEU A 237 -0.23 21.72 11.49
N GLY A 238 0.99 22.08 11.92
CA GLY A 238 1.47 21.97 13.29
C GLY A 238 2.04 20.59 13.66
N PHE A 239 2.55 19.83 12.68
CA PHE A 239 3.19 18.53 12.89
C PHE A 239 4.70 18.61 12.60
N ASP A 240 5.45 17.72 13.25
CA ASP A 240 6.85 17.48 12.90
C ASP A 240 6.97 16.90 11.48
N GLU A 241 8.09 17.22 10.84
CA GLU A 241 8.48 16.69 9.55
C GLU A 241 8.64 15.16 9.58
N ILE A 242 8.52 14.54 8.40
CA ILE A 242 8.92 13.16 8.18
C ILE A 242 10.42 13.15 7.87
N ASN A 243 11.14 12.26 8.55
CA ASN A 243 12.46 11.83 8.14
C ASN A 243 12.33 10.73 7.07
N TRP A 244 12.39 11.15 5.80
CA TRP A 244 12.14 10.28 4.66
C TRP A 244 13.31 9.33 4.31
N LEU A 245 14.53 9.64 4.74
CA LEU A 245 15.75 8.89 4.37
C LEU A 245 16.14 7.81 5.39
N MET A 246 15.22 7.41 6.27
CA MET A 246 15.48 6.43 7.33
C MET A 246 15.71 5.01 6.82
#